data_AF-A0A536UEU8-F1
#
_entry.id   AF-A0A536UEU8-F1
#
_cell.length_a   1.000
_cell.length_b   1.000
_cell.length_c   1.000
_cell.angle_alpha   90.00
_cell.angle_beta   90.00
_cell.angle_gamma   90.00
#
_symmetry.space_group_name_H-M   'P 1'
#
loop_
_entity.id
_entity.type
_entity.pdbx_description
1 polymer ?
#
loop_
_entity_poly.entity_id
_entity_poly.type
_entity_poly.pdbx_seq_one_letter_code
_entity_poly.pdbx_strand_id
1 'polypeptide(L)'
;AMTRIAFGPEWNSIPPEQQAALIENFTQMTIATYANRFDSYSGERLEVDATAEPRNNGRIVHTKLFPSTGDPVTLNYLMRGSGDAWRVVDVYLTGTISELATRRSEFAAILKSGGPNALIESLRQQTEKSMRSSAAGPQRGTR
;
A
#
# COMPACT_ATOMS: atom_id res chain seq x y z
N ALA A 1 1.89 11.85 -5.36
CA ALA A 1 2.71 12.05 -4.14
C ALA A 1 3.35 10.75 -3.67
N MET A 2 2.59 9.68 -3.44
CA MET A 2 3.12 8.36 -3.04
C MET A 2 4.09 7.76 -4.07
N THR A 3 3.77 7.85 -5.36
CA THR A 3 4.60 7.38 -6.48
C THR A 3 6.07 7.84 -6.39
N ARG A 4 6.32 9.15 -6.22
CA ARG A 4 7.69 9.68 -6.10
C ARG A 4 8.42 9.17 -4.86
N ILE A 5 7.70 8.93 -3.78
CA ILE A 5 8.30 8.38 -2.55
C ILE A 5 8.63 6.89 -2.77
N ALA A 6 7.75 6.14 -3.43
CA ALA A 6 7.93 4.73 -3.74
C ALA A 6 9.11 4.48 -4.69
N PHE A 7 9.29 5.29 -5.73
CA PHE A 7 10.38 5.08 -6.70
C PHE A 7 11.69 5.78 -6.30
N GLY A 8 11.66 6.66 -5.30
CA GLY A 8 12.85 7.31 -4.78
C GLY A 8 13.54 8.25 -5.80
N PRO A 9 14.83 8.55 -5.61
CA PRO A 9 15.57 9.53 -6.41
C PRO A 9 15.65 9.19 -7.91
N GLU A 10 15.66 7.90 -8.25
CA GLU A 10 15.76 7.43 -9.64
C GLU A 10 14.55 7.83 -10.48
N TRP A 11 13.42 8.17 -9.85
CA TRP A 11 12.24 8.68 -10.54
C TRP A 11 12.57 9.79 -11.55
N ASN A 12 13.47 10.71 -11.19
CA ASN A 12 13.77 11.88 -12.00
C ASN A 12 14.55 11.55 -13.29
N SER A 13 15.20 10.38 -13.37
CA SER A 13 15.90 9.93 -14.58
C SER A 13 15.04 9.04 -15.48
N ILE A 14 13.83 8.68 -15.06
CA ILE A 14 12.91 7.86 -15.85
C ILE A 14 12.22 8.75 -16.89
N PRO A 15 12.15 8.33 -18.17
CA PRO A 15 11.42 9.05 -19.21
C PRO A 15 9.95 9.32 -18.85
N PRO A 16 9.35 10.46 -19.25
CA PRO A 16 7.98 10.82 -18.87
C PRO A 16 6.93 9.76 -19.22
N GLU A 17 7.08 9.08 -20.36
CA GLU A 17 6.19 8.01 -20.81
C GLU A 17 6.25 6.79 -19.88
N GLN A 18 7.44 6.44 -19.40
CA GLN A 18 7.64 5.35 -18.44
C GLN A 18 7.19 5.75 -17.04
N GLN A 19 7.36 7.03 -16.66
CA GLN A 19 6.78 7.56 -15.43
C GLN A 19 5.25 7.42 -15.43
N ALA A 20 4.58 7.77 -16.53
CA ALA A 20 3.14 7.63 -16.66
C ALA A 20 2.71 6.17 -16.51
N ALA A 21 3.38 5.24 -17.21
CA ALA A 21 3.11 3.81 -17.10
C ALA A 21 3.34 3.26 -15.69
N LEU A 22 4.39 3.71 -14.99
CA LEU A 22 4.65 3.32 -13.60
C LEU A 22 3.57 3.83 -12.65
N ILE A 23 3.09 5.08 -12.83
CA ILE A 23 1.97 5.62 -12.03
C ILE A 23 0.73 4.76 -12.22
N GLU A 24 0.38 4.46 -13.47
CA GLU A 24 -0.79 3.67 -13.81
C GLU A 24 -0.72 2.28 -13.20
N ASN A 25 0.36 1.54 -13.45
CA ASN A 25 0.51 0.16 -12.96
C ASN A 25 0.61 0.11 -11.43
N PHE A 26 1.28 1.08 -10.80
CA PHE A 26 1.32 1.15 -9.34
C PHE A 26 -0.06 1.46 -8.73
N THR A 27 -0.86 2.27 -9.42
CA THR A 27 -2.24 2.56 -9.02
C THR A 27 -3.09 1.31 -9.12
N GLN A 28 -3.05 0.60 -10.24
CA GLN A 28 -3.79 -0.65 -10.46
C GLN A 28 -3.41 -1.73 -9.44
N MET A 29 -2.12 -1.94 -9.22
CA MET A 29 -1.61 -2.88 -8.22
C MET A 29 -2.11 -2.52 -6.81
N THR A 30 -2.09 -1.24 -6.46
CA THR A 30 -2.56 -0.77 -5.15
C THR A 30 -4.07 -0.98 -5.00
N ILE A 31 -4.88 -0.65 -6.02
CA ILE A 31 -6.32 -0.91 -6.04
C ILE A 31 -6.59 -2.41 -5.87
N ALA A 32 -5.96 -3.27 -6.66
CA ALA A 32 -6.14 -4.71 -6.59
C ALA A 32 -5.74 -5.28 -5.22
N THR A 33 -4.66 -4.78 -4.63
CA THR A 33 -4.20 -5.21 -3.30
C THR A 33 -5.22 -4.87 -2.22
N TYR A 34 -5.79 -3.66 -2.24
CA TYR A 34 -6.80 -3.27 -1.25
C TYR A 34 -8.14 -3.93 -1.52
N ALA A 35 -8.59 -4.03 -2.78
CA ALA A 35 -9.80 -4.75 -3.14
C ALA A 35 -9.76 -6.18 -2.60
N ASN A 36 -8.65 -6.91 -2.81
CA ASN A 36 -8.47 -8.24 -2.25
C ASN A 36 -8.58 -8.29 -0.72
N ARG A 37 -7.87 -7.38 -0.03
CA ARG A 37 -7.90 -7.33 1.43
C ARG A 37 -9.29 -7.00 1.99
N PHE A 38 -10.12 -6.27 1.24
CA PHE A 38 -11.49 -5.94 1.63
C PHE A 38 -12.53 -6.96 1.14
N ASP A 39 -12.26 -7.71 0.05
CA ASP A 39 -13.11 -8.83 -0.39
C ASP A 39 -13.19 -9.93 0.68
N SER A 40 -12.14 -10.08 1.49
CA SER A 40 -12.12 -10.99 2.63
C SER A 40 -12.81 -10.45 3.89
N TYR A 41 -13.45 -9.28 3.84
CA TYR A 41 -14.15 -8.70 4.98
C TYR A 41 -15.26 -9.63 5.50
N SER A 42 -15.19 -9.95 6.78
CA SER A 42 -16.06 -10.92 7.46
C SER A 42 -16.68 -10.38 8.75
N GLY A 43 -16.64 -9.06 8.96
CA GLY A 43 -17.16 -8.39 10.16
C GLY A 43 -16.08 -7.76 11.05
N GLU A 44 -14.88 -7.57 10.51
CA GLU A 44 -13.77 -6.97 11.25
C GLU A 44 -14.12 -5.54 11.71
N ARG A 45 -13.58 -5.16 12.86
CA ARG A 45 -13.81 -3.85 13.47
C ARG A 45 -12.53 -3.04 13.49
N LEU A 46 -12.58 -1.81 13.01
CA LEU A 46 -11.46 -0.87 13.08
C LEU A 46 -11.70 0.12 14.22
N GLU A 47 -10.80 0.13 15.21
CA GLU A 47 -10.73 1.20 16.20
C GLU A 47 -9.73 2.26 15.74
N VAL A 48 -10.14 3.52 15.79
CA VAL A 48 -9.30 4.67 15.47
C VAL A 48 -9.09 5.46 16.76
N ASP A 49 -7.84 5.77 17.08
CA ASP A 49 -7.53 6.66 18.19
C ASP A 49 -8.09 8.06 17.88
N ALA A 50 -8.75 8.67 18.86
CA ALA A 50 -9.28 10.03 18.74
C ALA A 50 -8.18 11.08 18.56
N THR A 51 -6.94 10.74 18.93
CA THR A 51 -5.80 11.63 18.83
C THR A 51 -4.86 11.21 17.70
N ALA A 52 -4.47 12.20 16.89
CA ALA A 52 -3.48 12.02 15.84
C ALA A 52 -2.15 12.63 16.28
N GLU A 53 -1.09 11.84 16.26
CA GLU A 53 0.27 12.24 16.63
C GLU A 53 0.89 13.11 15.51
N PRO A 54 1.42 14.31 15.80
CA PRO A 54 2.16 15.09 14.81
C PRO A 54 3.41 14.34 14.31
N ARG A 55 3.61 14.29 12.98
CA ARG A 55 4.77 13.63 12.37
C ARG A 55 5.27 14.40 11.16
N ASN A 56 6.42 15.07 11.29
CA ASN A 56 7.00 15.89 10.23
C ASN A 56 5.97 16.87 9.63
N ASN A 57 5.66 16.73 8.35
CA ASN A 57 4.66 17.51 7.61
C ASN A 57 3.29 16.81 7.53
N GLY A 58 2.97 15.96 8.50
CA GLY A 58 1.77 15.15 8.53
C GLY A 58 1.39 14.74 9.96
N ARG A 59 0.53 13.75 10.06
CA ARG A 59 0.06 13.18 11.33
C ARG A 59 -0.02 11.66 11.23
N ILE A 60 0.32 10.96 12.29
CA ILE A 60 0.04 9.53 12.42
C ILE A 60 -1.31 9.38 13.10
N VAL A 61 -2.20 8.63 12.46
CA VAL A 61 -3.47 8.17 13.06
C VAL A 61 -3.27 6.72 13.48
N HIS A 62 -3.36 6.48 14.78
CA HIS A 62 -3.24 5.13 15.33
C HIS A 62 -4.54 4.37 15.14
N THR A 63 -4.46 3.14 14.63
CA THR A 63 -5.63 2.28 14.53
C THR A 63 -5.32 0.84 14.89
N LYS A 64 -6.36 0.12 15.31
CA LYS A 64 -6.30 -1.29 15.64
C LYS A 64 -7.42 -2.02 14.92
N LEU A 65 -7.05 -2.97 14.08
CA LEU A 65 -7.97 -3.84 13.36
C LEU A 65 -8.21 -5.10 14.19
N PHE A 66 -9.47 -5.38 14.49
CA PHE A 66 -9.91 -6.58 15.20
C PHE A 66 -10.54 -7.53 14.18
N PRO A 67 -9.84 -8.63 13.81
CA PRO A 67 -10.40 -9.61 12.90
C PRO A 67 -11.53 -10.40 13.55
N SER A 68 -12.41 -11.02 12.75
CA SER A 68 -13.45 -11.93 13.25
C SER A 68 -12.87 -13.16 13.95
N THR A 69 -11.65 -13.55 13.58
CA THR A 69 -10.87 -14.63 14.21
C THR A 69 -9.39 -14.27 14.25
N GLY A 70 -8.69 -14.61 15.33
CA GLY A 70 -7.25 -14.35 15.49
C GLY A 70 -6.95 -13.07 16.27
N ASP A 71 -5.69 -12.66 16.27
CA ASP A 71 -5.21 -11.55 17.10
C ASP A 71 -5.43 -10.18 16.43
N PRO A 72 -5.72 -9.13 17.22
CA PRO A 72 -5.81 -7.77 16.70
C PRO A 72 -4.49 -7.30 16.08
N VAL A 73 -4.60 -6.55 14.97
CA VAL A 73 -3.46 -6.02 14.22
C VAL A 73 -3.38 -4.50 14.36
N THR A 74 -2.21 -3.99 14.74
CA THR A 74 -1.95 -2.54 14.71
C THR A 74 -1.68 -2.08 13.29
N LEU A 75 -2.41 -1.05 12.84
CA LEU A 75 -2.34 -0.51 11.49
C LEU A 75 -2.36 1.02 11.54
N ASN A 76 -1.20 1.67 11.61
CA ASN A 76 -1.18 3.13 11.73
C ASN A 76 -1.14 3.79 10.34
N TYR A 77 -1.75 4.95 10.19
CA TYR A 77 -1.80 5.68 8.93
C TYR A 77 -1.02 6.99 9.04
N LEU A 78 -0.04 7.20 8.15
CA LEU A 78 0.55 8.52 7.98
C LEU A 78 -0.32 9.33 7.03
N MET A 79 -0.90 10.39 7.56
CA MET A 79 -1.73 11.33 6.83
C MET A 79 -0.95 12.61 6.52
N ARG A 80 -1.18 13.16 5.33
CA ARG A 80 -0.67 14.48 4.93
C ARG A 80 -1.81 15.29 4.33
N GLY A 81 -1.89 16.56 4.72
CA GLY A 81 -2.91 17.47 4.25
C GLY A 81 -3.01 18.69 5.15
N SER A 82 -3.94 19.56 4.80
CA SER A 82 -4.31 20.75 5.58
C SER A 82 -5.81 21.01 5.39
N GLY A 83 -6.42 21.68 6.37
CA GLY A 83 -7.88 21.88 6.40
C GLY A 83 -8.61 20.54 6.27
N ASP A 84 -9.53 20.47 5.31
CA ASP A 84 -10.35 19.28 5.04
C ASP A 84 -9.74 18.32 3.99
N ALA A 85 -8.52 18.58 3.51
CA ALA A 85 -7.90 17.84 2.41
C ALA A 85 -6.84 16.83 2.88
N TRP A 86 -7.15 16.01 3.89
CA TRP A 86 -6.25 14.97 4.39
C TRP A 86 -6.26 13.72 3.50
N ARG A 87 -5.07 13.17 3.25
CA ARG A 87 -4.88 11.94 2.49
C ARG A 87 -3.92 11.02 3.23
N VAL A 88 -4.22 9.72 3.19
CA VAL A 88 -3.25 8.69 3.59
C VAL A 88 -2.11 8.69 2.57
N VAL A 89 -0.87 8.78 3.06
CA VAL A 89 0.33 8.71 2.21
C VAL A 89 1.20 7.49 2.52
N ASP A 90 1.01 6.85 3.66
CA ASP A 90 1.68 5.60 4.02
C ASP A 90 0.89 4.84 5.09
N VAL A 91 1.11 3.53 5.16
CA VAL A 91 0.50 2.62 6.13
C VAL A 91 1.61 1.88 6.87
N TYR A 92 1.50 1.83 8.20
CA TYR A 92 2.45 1.18 9.09
C TYR A 92 1.84 -0.11 9.64
N LEU A 93 2.28 -1.24 9.09
CA LEU A 93 1.93 -2.55 9.61
C LEU A 93 2.67 -2.80 10.93
N THR A 94 2.02 -3.50 11.86
CA THR A 94 2.50 -3.71 13.24
C THR A 94 2.87 -2.41 13.96
N GLY A 95 2.33 -1.28 13.48
CA GLY A 95 2.60 0.07 13.97
C GLY A 95 3.94 0.70 13.57
N THR A 96 4.88 -0.05 12.98
CA THR A 96 6.27 0.43 12.74
C THR A 96 6.79 0.15 11.34
N ILE A 97 6.27 -0.84 10.63
CA ILE A 97 6.77 -1.25 9.31
C ILE A 97 6.01 -0.46 8.23
N SER A 98 6.68 0.54 7.66
CA SER A 98 6.15 1.35 6.55
C SER A 98 6.00 0.51 5.28
N GLU A 99 4.78 0.39 4.77
CA GLU A 99 4.49 -0.29 3.51
C GLU A 99 5.19 0.41 2.33
N LEU A 100 5.20 1.73 2.34
CA LEU A 100 5.85 2.52 1.29
C LEU A 100 7.38 2.38 1.30
N ALA A 101 8.00 2.29 2.47
CA ALA A 101 9.44 2.08 2.60
C ALA A 101 9.85 0.67 2.15
N THR A 102 9.05 -0.35 2.47
CA THR A 102 9.25 -1.72 1.98
C THR A 102 9.17 -1.76 0.46
N ARG A 103 8.10 -1.22 -0.13
CA ARG A 103 7.95 -1.13 -1.59
C ARG A 103 9.09 -0.35 -2.24
N ARG A 104 9.55 0.75 -1.61
CA ARG A 104 10.66 1.54 -2.14
C ARG A 104 11.95 0.73 -2.26
N SER A 105 12.27 -0.07 -1.24
CA SER A 105 13.45 -0.93 -1.25
C SER A 105 13.36 -1.98 -2.37
N GLU A 106 12.19 -2.61 -2.53
CA GLU A 106 11.92 -3.59 -3.59
C GLU A 106 12.03 -2.97 -4.98
N PHE A 107 11.38 -1.82 -5.19
CA PHE A 107 11.38 -1.14 -6.50
C PHE A 107 12.76 -0.64 -6.88
N ALA A 108 13.54 -0.11 -5.94
CA ALA A 108 14.91 0.30 -6.18
C ALA A 108 15.79 -0.89 -6.64
N ALA A 109 15.59 -2.08 -6.05
CA ALA A 109 16.31 -3.28 -6.47
C ALA A 109 15.96 -3.70 -7.91
N ILE A 110 14.69 -3.59 -8.30
CA ILE A 110 14.23 -3.92 -9.66
C ILE A 110 14.73 -2.87 -10.67
N LEU A 111 14.62 -1.58 -10.35
CA LEU A 111 15.15 -0.50 -11.20
C LEU A 111 16.64 -0.69 -11.47
N LYS A 112 17.42 -0.98 -10.42
CA LYS A 112 18.86 -1.19 -10.54
C LYS A 112 19.23 -2.39 -11.42
N SER A 113 18.43 -3.46 -11.40
CA SER A 113 18.74 -4.71 -12.10
C SER A 113 18.17 -4.79 -13.52
N GLY A 114 17.00 -4.18 -13.78
CA GLY A 114 16.28 -4.31 -15.05
C GLY A 114 15.64 -3.03 -15.58
N GLY A 115 15.84 -1.90 -14.90
CA GLY A 115 15.30 -0.61 -15.31
C GLY A 115 13.78 -0.48 -15.21
N PRO A 116 13.20 0.61 -15.75
CA PRO A 116 11.78 0.92 -15.56
C PRO A 116 10.82 -0.10 -16.18
N ASN A 117 11.18 -0.68 -17.33
CA ASN A 117 10.34 -1.69 -17.98
C ASN A 117 10.21 -2.97 -17.13
N ALA A 118 11.29 -3.41 -16.47
CA ALA A 118 11.23 -4.55 -15.56
C ALA A 118 10.34 -4.26 -14.34
N LEU A 119 10.34 -3.01 -13.87
CA LEU A 119 9.46 -2.60 -12.78
C LEU A 119 8.00 -2.54 -13.19
N ILE A 120 7.68 -2.00 -14.37
CA ILE A 120 6.33 -2.00 -14.92
C ILE A 120 5.78 -3.43 -14.99
N GLU A 121 6.59 -4.36 -15.51
CA GLU A 121 6.20 -5.77 -15.61
C GLU A 121 6.00 -6.41 -14.23
N SER A 122 6.87 -6.12 -13.25
CA SER A 122 6.69 -6.58 -11.87
C SER A 122 5.38 -6.08 -11.24
N LEU A 123 5.03 -4.80 -11.46
CA LEU A 123 3.78 -4.22 -10.96
C LEU A 123 2.55 -4.91 -11.60
N ARG A 124 2.62 -5.21 -12.91
CA ARG A 124 1.57 -5.94 -13.62
C ARG A 124 1.38 -7.34 -13.05
N GLN A 125 2.47 -8.09 -12.85
CA GLN A 125 2.42 -9.43 -12.26
C GLN A 125 1.86 -9.43 -10.84
N GLN A 126 2.22 -8.43 -10.02
CA GLN A 126 1.65 -8.26 -8.68
C GLN A 126 0.14 -7.97 -8.72
N THR A 127 -0.30 -7.13 -9.67
CA THR A 127 -1.73 -6.85 -9.88
C THR A 127 -2.50 -8.12 -10.21
N GLU A 128 -2.02 -8.91 -11.17
CA GLU A 128 -2.63 -10.17 -11.58
C GLU A 128 -2.68 -11.18 -10.42
N LYS A 129 -1.60 -11.27 -9.63
CA LYS A 129 -1.57 -12.12 -8.44
C LYS A 129 -2.65 -11.71 -7.42
N SER A 130 -2.77 -10.42 -7.11
CA SER A 130 -3.78 -9.92 -6.18
C SER A 130 -5.20 -10.17 -6.69
N MET A 131 -5.47 -9.98 -7.99
CA MET A 131 -6.78 -10.27 -8.57
C MET A 131 -7.12 -11.76 -8.57
N ARG A 132 -6.14 -12.64 -8.83
CA ARG A 132 -6.34 -14.10 -8.76
C ARG A 132 -6.61 -14.58 -7.34
N SER A 133 -5.93 -14.00 -6.36
CA SER A 133 -6.20 -14.28 -4.94
C SER A 133 -7.58 -13.79 -4.49
N SER A 134 -8.17 -12.76 -5.13
CA SER A 134 -9.55 -12.33 -4.88
C SER A 134 -10.57 -13.30 -5.50
N ALA A 135 -10.29 -13.79 -6.72
CA ALA A 135 -11.16 -14.72 -7.42
C ALA A 135 -11.22 -16.12 -6.78
N ALA A 136 -10.19 -16.49 -6.01
CA ALA A 136 -10.09 -17.77 -5.30
C ALA A 136 -10.78 -17.74 -3.92
N GLY A 137 -11.94 -17.08 -3.79
CA GLY A 137 -12.69 -16.81 -2.55
C GLY A 137 -12.72 -17.94 -1.50
N PRO A 138 -13.03 -17.58 -0.24
CA PRO A 138 -12.57 -18.25 0.97
C PRO A 138 -12.88 -19.75 0.94
N GLN A 139 -11.83 -20.58 1.10
CA GLN A 139 -12.00 -21.97 1.49
C GLN A 139 -12.72 -21.98 2.83
N ARG A 140 -14.04 -22.14 2.78
CA ARG A 140 -14.87 -22.59 3.90
C ARG A 140 -14.32 -23.95 4.31
N GLY A 141 -13.37 -23.94 5.24
CA GLY A 141 -13.00 -25.09 6.03
C GLY A 141 -14.26 -25.55 6.76
N THR A 142 -14.94 -26.53 6.17
CA THR A 142 -15.97 -27.30 6.83
C THR A 142 -15.23 -28.24 7.78
N ARG A 143 -15.37 -28.01 9.08
CA ARG A 143 -15.39 -29.08 10.08
C ARG A 143 -15.98 -28.59 11.40
#